data_AF-A0A6H9TAF0-F1
#
_entry.id   AF-A0A6H9TAF0-F1
#
_cell.length_a   1.000
_cell.length_b   1.000
_cell.length_c   1.000
_cell.angle_alpha   90.00
_cell.angle_beta   90.00
_cell.angle_gamma   90.00
#
_symmetry.space_group_name_H-M   'P 1'
#
loop_
_entity.id
_entity.type
_entity.pdbx_description
1 polymer ?
#
loop_
_entity_poly.entity_id
_entity_poly.type
_entity_poly.pdbx_seq_one_letter_code
_entity_poly.pdbx_strand_id
1 'polypeptide(L)'
;HDGHAPEAGGFTYGMLYLPQAWVERAARRLNLPGMGGVEAAFGHTLVDDPTLVDTIRQAFLAIHGNEGRLARDQTLDRLLTRLGGELRGPIALESGVVPPAIARVRDLLHARMDGNIGLDELASVAGIDRFRLTRLFQRAFGTS
;
A
#
# COMPACT_ATOMS: atom_id res chain seq x y z
N HIS A 1 -9.59 0.41 4.19
CA HIS A 1 -10.71 0.66 5.12
C HIS A 1 -10.14 0.78 6.53
N ASP A 2 -10.62 1.71 7.33
CA ASP A 2 -10.15 2.04 8.70
C ASP A 2 -11.03 1.49 9.83
N GLY A 3 -12.19 0.92 9.49
CA GLY A 3 -13.15 0.34 10.42
C GLY A 3 -14.29 1.29 10.79
N HIS A 4 -14.34 2.50 10.21
CA HIS A 4 -15.36 3.47 10.52
C HIS A 4 -16.61 3.29 9.65
N ALA A 5 -17.79 3.34 10.26
CA ALA A 5 -19.05 3.36 9.51
C ALA A 5 -19.39 4.80 9.12
N PRO A 6 -19.55 5.12 7.82
CA PRO A 6 -19.91 6.47 7.40
C PRO A 6 -21.36 6.84 7.78
N GLU A 7 -22.24 5.87 8.02
CA GLU A 7 -23.65 6.08 8.36
C GLU A 7 -24.14 5.16 9.49
N ALA A 8 -25.17 5.59 10.22
CA ALA A 8 -25.79 4.83 11.32
C ALA A 8 -26.41 3.49 10.88
N GLY A 9 -26.72 3.34 9.60
CA GLY A 9 -27.22 2.09 9.00
C GLY A 9 -26.13 1.04 8.76
N GLY A 10 -24.86 1.35 9.02
CA GLY A 10 -23.73 0.46 8.75
C GLY A 10 -23.20 0.58 7.32
N PHE A 11 -22.47 -0.44 6.86
CA PHE A 11 -21.86 -0.49 5.54
C PHE A 11 -21.89 -1.91 4.98
N THR A 12 -21.69 -2.04 3.67
CA THR A 12 -21.43 -3.32 3.00
C THR A 12 -20.02 -3.31 2.42
N TYR A 13 -19.34 -4.45 2.46
CA TYR A 13 -18.02 -4.60 1.87
C TYR A 13 -18.03 -5.48 0.63
N GLY A 14 -17.38 -4.98 -0.42
CA GLY A 14 -16.91 -5.78 -1.54
C GLY A 14 -15.39 -5.89 -1.47
N MET A 15 -14.88 -7.11 -1.58
CA MET A 15 -13.43 -7.39 -1.57
C MET A 15 -13.05 -8.09 -2.87
N LEU A 16 -12.00 -7.61 -3.52
CA LEU A 16 -11.39 -8.23 -4.69
C LEU A 16 -10.03 -8.82 -4.30
N TYR A 17 -9.96 -10.15 -4.22
CA TYR A 17 -8.72 -10.87 -3.93
C TYR A 17 -8.06 -11.28 -5.25
N LEU A 18 -6.87 -10.73 -5.50
CA LEU A 18 -6.08 -11.05 -6.69
C LEU A 18 -4.96 -12.02 -6.31
N PRO A 19 -4.80 -13.16 -7.01
CA PRO A 19 -3.69 -14.07 -6.75
C PRO A 19 -2.35 -13.37 -6.96
N GLN A 20 -1.42 -13.50 -6.00
CA GLN A 20 -0.12 -12.82 -6.08
C GLN A 20 0.64 -13.14 -7.37
N ALA A 21 0.74 -14.43 -7.74
CA ALA A 21 1.41 -14.85 -8.97
C ALA A 21 0.80 -14.24 -10.25
N TRP A 22 -0.50 -13.94 -10.22
CA TRP A 22 -1.17 -13.25 -11.32
C TRP A 22 -0.79 -11.77 -11.36
N VAL A 23 -0.79 -11.08 -10.20
CA VAL A 23 -0.38 -9.67 -10.07
C VAL A 23 1.05 -9.49 -10.55
N GLU A 24 1.98 -10.35 -10.12
CA GLU A 24 3.38 -10.28 -10.53
C GLU A 24 3.56 -10.45 -12.03
N ARG A 25 2.83 -11.39 -12.64
CA ARG A 25 2.87 -11.62 -14.10
C ARG A 25 2.30 -10.45 -14.87
N ALA A 26 1.17 -9.91 -14.41
CA ALA A 26 0.52 -8.77 -15.03
C ALA A 26 1.36 -7.49 -14.89
N ALA A 27 1.96 -7.24 -13.72
CA ALA A 27 2.88 -6.14 -13.49
C ALA A 27 4.10 -6.19 -14.43
N ARG A 28 4.70 -7.38 -14.63
CA ARG A 28 5.78 -7.56 -15.62
C ARG A 28 5.31 -7.26 -17.04
N ARG A 29 4.14 -7.76 -17.43
CA ARG A 29 3.56 -7.52 -18.77
C ARG A 29 3.26 -6.04 -19.02
N LEU A 30 2.82 -5.32 -18.00
CA LEU A 30 2.45 -3.90 -18.06
C LEU A 30 3.64 -2.95 -17.78
N ASN A 31 4.83 -3.49 -17.52
CA ASN A 31 6.03 -2.74 -17.14
C ASN A 31 5.78 -1.80 -15.93
N LEU A 32 5.16 -2.33 -14.87
CA LEU A 32 4.82 -1.59 -13.66
C LEU A 32 5.86 -1.89 -12.55
N PRO A 33 6.94 -1.09 -12.42
CA PRO A 33 7.96 -1.32 -11.42
C PRO A 33 7.37 -1.18 -10.01
N GLY A 34 7.75 -2.09 -9.10
CA GLY A 34 7.28 -2.06 -7.71
C GLY A 34 6.07 -2.94 -7.39
N MET A 35 5.34 -3.48 -8.38
CA MET A 35 4.25 -4.46 -8.15
C MET A 35 4.66 -5.94 -8.22
N GLY A 36 5.93 -6.20 -8.52
CA GLY A 36 6.44 -7.56 -8.76
C GLY A 36 6.79 -8.37 -7.52
N GLY A 37 6.55 -7.87 -6.30
CA GLY A 37 6.92 -8.58 -5.08
C GLY A 37 6.03 -8.23 -3.88
N VAL A 38 6.19 -9.01 -2.81
CA VAL A 38 5.48 -8.92 -1.51
C VAL A 38 5.61 -7.53 -0.84
N GLU A 39 6.49 -6.67 -1.36
CA GLU A 39 6.88 -5.38 -0.79
C GLU A 39 6.20 -4.17 -1.42
N ALA A 40 5.34 -4.38 -2.44
CA ALA A 40 4.46 -3.35 -3.01
C ALA A 40 3.52 -2.82 -1.92
N ALA A 41 3.94 -1.76 -1.21
CA ALA A 41 3.09 -1.11 -0.22
C ALA A 41 2.45 0.11 -0.83
N PHE A 42 1.13 0.21 -0.63
CA PHE A 42 0.41 1.45 -0.81
C PHE A 42 1.03 2.51 0.09
N GLY A 43 1.35 3.68 -0.47
CA GLY A 43 1.93 4.79 0.30
C GLY A 43 0.98 5.35 1.37
N HIS A 44 -0.31 5.00 1.29
CA HIS A 44 -1.36 5.38 2.23
C HIS A 44 -2.37 4.23 2.38
N THR A 45 -2.83 3.96 3.62
CA THR A 45 -3.84 2.92 3.92
C THR A 45 -5.26 3.35 3.54
N LEU A 46 -5.49 4.66 3.45
CA LEU A 46 -6.65 5.28 2.83
C LEU A 46 -6.14 6.18 1.70
N VAL A 47 -6.68 5.97 0.51
CA VAL A 47 -6.47 6.86 -0.64
C VAL A 47 -7.83 7.42 -0.99
N ASP A 48 -8.04 8.71 -0.74
CA ASP A 48 -9.23 9.44 -1.22
C ASP A 48 -9.04 9.82 -2.70
N ASP A 49 -8.95 8.80 -3.56
CA ASP A 49 -8.95 8.97 -5.01
C ASP A 49 -10.27 8.40 -5.59
N PRO A 50 -11.25 9.27 -5.91
CA PRO A 50 -12.51 8.87 -6.54
C PRO A 50 -12.30 8.06 -7.83
N THR A 51 -11.21 8.32 -8.55
CA THR A 51 -10.86 7.64 -9.80
C THR A 51 -10.38 6.21 -9.54
N LEU A 52 -9.59 6.01 -8.48
CA LEU A 52 -9.18 4.67 -8.04
C LEU A 52 -10.38 3.88 -7.56
N VAL A 53 -11.29 4.50 -6.80
CA VAL A 53 -12.54 3.87 -6.35
C VAL A 53 -13.39 3.40 -7.52
N ASP A 54 -13.59 4.24 -8.54
CA ASP A 54 -14.30 3.83 -9.76
C ASP A 54 -13.57 2.69 -10.48
N THR A 55 -12.24 2.77 -10.59
CA THR A 55 -11.45 1.73 -11.26
C THR A 55 -11.59 0.37 -10.55
N ILE A 56 -11.56 0.34 -9.21
CA ILE A 56 -11.79 -0.87 -8.40
C ILE A 56 -13.21 -1.40 -8.64
N ARG A 57 -14.23 -0.51 -8.59
CA ARG A 57 -15.63 -0.89 -8.82
C ARG A 57 -15.83 -1.53 -10.19
N GLN A 58 -15.25 -0.95 -11.23
CA GLN A 58 -15.37 -1.45 -12.60
C GLN A 58 -14.72 -2.83 -12.77
N ALA A 59 -13.54 -3.04 -12.19
CA ALA A 59 -12.90 -4.35 -12.19
C ALA A 59 -13.71 -5.40 -11.42
N PHE A 60 -14.26 -5.02 -10.26
CA PHE A 60 -15.14 -5.89 -9.48
C PHE A 60 -16.39 -6.30 -10.28
N LEU A 61 -17.10 -5.33 -10.88
CA LEU A 61 -18.31 -5.60 -11.66
C LEU A 61 -18.02 -6.47 -12.88
N ALA A 62 -16.91 -6.24 -13.59
CA ALA A 62 -16.54 -7.05 -14.75
C ALA A 62 -16.29 -8.52 -14.39
N ILE A 63 -15.67 -8.78 -13.24
CA ILE A 63 -15.42 -10.14 -12.74
C ILE A 63 -16.71 -10.76 -12.21
N HIS A 64 -17.42 -10.05 -11.34
CA HIS A 64 -18.62 -10.53 -10.67
C HIS A 64 -19.78 -10.78 -11.66
N GLY A 65 -19.96 -9.87 -12.63
CA GLY A 65 -20.94 -9.98 -13.70
C GLY A 65 -20.55 -10.95 -14.82
N ASN A 66 -19.38 -11.60 -14.72
CA ASN A 66 -18.85 -12.53 -15.72
C ASN A 66 -18.83 -11.94 -17.15
N GLU A 67 -18.35 -10.71 -17.26
CA GLU A 67 -18.20 -10.02 -18.55
C GLU A 67 -17.30 -10.80 -19.52
N GLY A 68 -17.32 -10.39 -20.80
CA GLY A 68 -16.40 -10.93 -21.80
C GLY A 68 -14.93 -10.89 -21.34
N ARG A 69 -14.13 -11.89 -21.74
CA ARG A 69 -12.71 -12.00 -21.34
C ARG A 69 -11.93 -10.70 -21.57
N LEU A 70 -12.15 -10.08 -22.73
CA LEU A 70 -11.50 -8.81 -23.09
C LEU A 70 -11.82 -7.69 -22.11
N ALA A 71 -13.10 -7.54 -21.73
CA ALA A 71 -13.53 -6.49 -20.78
C ALA A 71 -12.93 -6.71 -19.39
N ARG A 72 -12.87 -7.97 -18.93
CA ARG A 72 -12.18 -8.33 -17.68
C ARG A 72 -10.69 -8.02 -17.73
N ASP A 73 -10.01 -8.40 -18.82
CA ASP A 73 -8.58 -8.11 -18.99
C ASP A 73 -8.30 -6.60 -18.99
N GLN A 74 -9.10 -5.80 -19.73
CA GLN A 74 -8.94 -4.34 -19.81
C GLN A 74 -9.17 -3.65 -18.46
N THR A 75 -10.21 -4.04 -17.72
CA THR A 75 -10.52 -3.44 -16.41
C THR A 75 -9.46 -3.78 -15.37
N LEU A 76 -8.95 -5.01 -15.38
CA LEU A 76 -7.85 -5.46 -14.53
C LEU A 76 -6.52 -4.76 -14.86
N ASP A 77 -6.20 -4.58 -16.13
CA ASP A 77 -4.98 -3.85 -16.54
C ASP A 77 -5.03 -2.38 -16.12
N ARG A 78 -6.21 -1.74 -16.25
CA ARG A 78 -6.43 -0.36 -15.78
C ARG A 78 -6.29 -0.26 -14.27
N LEU A 79 -6.85 -1.21 -13.53
CA LEU A 79 -6.71 -1.29 -12.08
C LEU A 79 -5.24 -1.38 -11.67
N LEU A 80 -4.49 -2.33 -12.25
CA LEU A 80 -3.07 -2.48 -11.95
C LEU A 80 -2.27 -1.22 -12.30
N THR A 81 -2.51 -0.61 -13.45
CA THR A 81 -1.80 0.62 -13.85
C THR A 81 -2.04 1.75 -12.84
N ARG A 82 -3.28 1.92 -12.37
CA ARG A 82 -3.62 2.91 -11.34
C ARG A 82 -2.98 2.60 -10.00
N LEU A 83 -3.09 1.35 -9.54
CA LEU A 83 -2.43 0.91 -8.31
C LEU A 83 -0.91 1.12 -8.40
N GLY A 84 -0.30 0.85 -9.55
CA GLY A 84 1.12 1.11 -9.80
C GLY A 84 1.53 2.57 -9.63
N GLY A 85 0.65 3.52 -9.94
CA GLY A 85 0.89 4.95 -9.69
C GLY A 85 0.83 5.33 -8.21
N GLU A 86 -0.01 4.64 -7.44
CA GLU A 86 -0.15 4.82 -5.98
C GLU A 86 0.90 4.05 -5.16
N LEU A 87 1.48 3.02 -5.77
CA LEU A 87 2.53 2.22 -5.19
C LEU A 87 3.85 2.97 -5.32
N ARG A 88 4.42 3.34 -4.17
CA ARG A 88 5.82 3.75 -4.17
C ARG A 88 6.64 2.50 -4.48
N GLY A 89 7.66 2.65 -5.33
CA GLY A 89 8.54 1.55 -5.76
C GLY A 89 9.11 0.73 -4.60
N PRO A 90 9.77 -0.41 -4.89
CA PRO A 90 10.29 -1.30 -3.86
C PRO A 90 10.98 -0.49 -2.78
N ILE A 91 10.70 -0.80 -1.51
CA ILE A 91 11.48 -0.20 -0.44
C ILE A 91 12.87 -0.83 -0.57
N ALA A 92 13.75 -0.30 -1.40
CA ALA A 92 15.15 -0.66 -1.41
C ALA A 92 15.84 0.19 -0.33
N LEU A 93 16.44 -0.44 0.67
CA LEU A 93 17.60 0.17 1.30
C LEU A 93 18.69 -0.05 0.27
N GLU A 94 18.84 0.88 -0.67
CA GLU A 94 20.01 0.86 -1.51
C GLU A 94 21.22 0.86 -0.54
N SER A 95 22.08 -0.14 -0.69
CA SER A 95 23.36 -0.30 0.01
C SER A 95 23.36 -0.42 1.55
N GLY A 96 22.24 -0.80 2.19
CA GLY A 96 22.22 -1.00 3.66
C GLY A 96 22.33 0.32 4.45
N VAL A 97 22.19 1.45 3.77
CA VAL A 97 22.18 2.77 4.38
C VAL A 97 20.79 3.02 4.96
N VAL A 98 20.71 3.20 6.28
CA VAL A 98 19.46 3.57 6.94
C VAL A 98 19.00 4.94 6.43
N PRO A 99 17.75 5.10 5.97
CA PRO A 99 17.27 6.38 5.44
C PRO A 99 17.30 7.43 6.57
N PRO A 100 17.66 8.70 6.28
CA PRO A 100 17.73 9.75 7.30
C PRO A 100 16.43 9.92 8.09
N ALA A 101 15.27 9.67 7.47
CA ALA A 101 13.98 9.68 8.17
C ALA A 101 13.88 8.59 9.26
N ILE A 102 14.40 7.39 8.99
CA ILE A 102 14.37 6.26 9.92
C ILE A 102 15.40 6.43 11.04
N ALA A 103 16.58 7.00 10.71
CA ALA A 103 17.56 7.41 11.72
C ALA A 103 16.98 8.45 12.68
N ARG A 104 16.30 9.48 12.16
CA ARG A 104 15.61 10.51 12.98
C ARG A 104 14.54 9.91 13.90
N VAL A 105 13.76 8.94 13.42
CA VAL A 105 12.78 8.23 14.25
C VAL A 105 13.45 7.50 15.40
N ARG A 106 14.56 6.80 15.14
CA ARG A 106 15.34 6.13 16.19
C ARG A 106 15.87 7.14 17.21
N ASP A 107 16.44 8.24 16.74
CA ASP A 107 17.01 9.26 17.63
C ASP A 107 15.91 9.92 18.49
N LEU A 108 14.71 10.11 17.94
CA LEU A 108 13.54 10.58 18.69
C LEU A 108 13.08 9.56 19.74
N LEU A 109 13.03 8.27 19.40
CA LEU A 109 12.71 7.20 20.35
C LEU A 109 13.72 7.14 21.50
N HIS A 110 15.01 7.33 21.22
CA HIS A 110 16.05 7.41 22.25
C HIS A 110 15.96 8.68 23.11
N ALA A 111 15.59 9.82 22.52
CA ALA A 111 15.43 11.08 23.26
C ALA A 111 14.16 11.13 24.12
N ARG A 112 13.16 10.29 23.80
CA ARG A 112 11.83 10.24 24.45
C ARG A 112 11.56 8.87 25.07
N MET A 113 12.58 8.22 25.63
CA MET A 113 12.44 6.87 26.20
C MET A 113 11.45 6.78 27.38
N ASP A 114 11.19 7.90 28.05
CA ASP A 114 10.25 8.05 29.17
C ASP A 114 8.83 8.46 28.72
N GLY A 115 8.62 8.71 27.42
CA GLY A 115 7.37 9.22 26.87
C GLY A 115 6.47 8.15 26.24
N ASN A 116 5.15 8.38 26.29
CA ASN A 116 4.14 7.58 25.60
C ASN A 116 4.01 8.02 24.12
N ILE A 117 5.09 7.91 23.33
CA ILE A 117 5.09 8.31 21.92
C ILE A 117 4.40 7.28 21.02
N GLY A 118 3.44 7.73 20.23
CA GLY A 118 2.62 6.89 19.36
C GLY A 118 3.21 6.69 17.96
N LEU A 119 2.83 5.58 17.30
CA LEU A 119 3.31 5.26 15.95
C LEU A 119 2.88 6.31 14.90
N ASP A 120 1.70 6.92 15.07
CA ASP A 120 1.21 7.98 14.17
C ASP A 120 2.05 9.26 14.27
N GLU A 121 2.57 9.58 15.46
CA GLU A 121 3.48 10.72 15.67
C GLU A 121 4.83 10.46 14.99
N LEU A 122 5.39 9.26 15.15
CA LEU A 122 6.63 8.87 14.48
C LEU A 122 6.47 8.86 12.94
N ALA A 123 5.31 8.42 12.45
CA ALA A 123 4.97 8.43 11.03
C ALA A 123 4.94 9.87 10.47
N SER A 124 4.35 10.81 11.23
CA SER A 124 4.36 12.25 10.91
C SER A 124 5.78 12.80 10.81
N VAL A 125 6.64 12.50 11.80
CA VAL A 125 8.06 12.94 11.81
C VAL A 125 8.84 12.37 10.61
N ALA A 126 8.55 11.12 10.24
CA ALA A 126 9.21 10.45 9.13
C ALA A 126 8.66 10.85 7.75
N GLY A 127 7.49 11.49 7.69
CA GLY A 127 6.81 11.86 6.44
C GLY A 127 6.34 10.64 5.62
N ILE A 128 6.09 9.51 6.29
CA ILE A 128 5.65 8.25 5.70
C ILE A 128 4.55 7.62 6.56
N ASP A 129 3.72 6.76 5.98
CA ASP A 129 2.66 6.08 6.73
C ASP A 129 3.23 5.14 7.81
N ARG A 130 2.42 4.86 8.84
CA ARG A 130 2.80 4.05 10.00
C ARG A 130 3.24 2.62 9.67
N PHE A 131 2.67 2.01 8.62
CA PHE A 131 2.99 0.63 8.25
C PHE A 131 4.32 0.58 7.49
N ARG A 132 4.55 1.54 6.60
CA ARG A 132 5.84 1.74 5.95
C ARG A 132 6.94 2.08 6.96
N LEU A 133 6.64 2.92 7.94
CA LEU A 133 7.56 3.23 9.03
C LEU A 133 7.96 1.95 9.78
N THR A 134 6.97 1.18 10.23
CA THR A 134 7.19 -0.07 10.97
C THR A 134 8.11 -1.02 10.20
N ARG A 135 7.83 -1.24 8.92
CA ARG A 135 8.61 -2.15 8.07
C ARG A 135 10.03 -1.65 7.81
N LEU A 136 10.20 -0.36 7.53
CA LEU A 136 11.52 0.25 7.34
C LEU A 136 12.36 0.19 8.61
N PHE A 137 11.74 0.46 9.76
CA PHE A 137 12.40 0.42 11.06
C PHE A 137 12.81 -1.02 11.43
N GLN A 138 11.91 -2.00 11.27
CA GLN A 138 12.19 -3.42 11.47
C GLN A 138 13.33 -3.92 10.58
N ARG A 139 13.39 -3.49 9.31
CA ARG A 139 14.51 -3.90 8.45
C ARG A 139 15.84 -3.24 8.82
N ALA A 140 15.80 -1.98 9.27
CA ALA A 140 17.00 -1.22 9.63
C ALA A 140 17.58 -1.65 11.00
N PHE A 141 16.73 -2.03 11.95
CA PHE A 141 17.11 -2.24 13.35
C PHE A 141 16.55 -3.50 14.00
N GLY A 142 15.71 -4.26 13.30
CA GLY A 142 15.20 -5.54 13.80
C GLY A 142 16.33 -6.55 13.86
N THR A 143 16.73 -6.90 15.07
CA THR A 143 17.56 -8.08 15.34
C THR A 143 16.78 -9.33 14.94
N SER A 144 17.45 -10.24 14.21
CA SER A 144 16.95 -11.59 13.89
C SER A 144 16.67 -12.41 15.14
#